data_AF-A0A1C5Y8V1-F1
#
_entry.id   AF-A0A1C5Y8V1-F1
#
_cell.length_a   1.000
_cell.length_b   1.000
_cell.length_c   1.000
_cell.angle_alpha   90.00
_cell.angle_beta   90.00
_cell.angle_gamma   90.00
#
_symmetry.space_group_name_H-M   'P 1'
#
loop_
_entity.id
_entity.type
_entity.pdbx_description
1 polymer ?
#
loop_
_entity_poly.entity_id
_entity_poly.type
_entity_poly.pdbx_seq_one_letter_code
_entity_poly.pdbx_strand_id
1 'polypeptide(L)'
;MAFPPTDVVSSPSTYPIGTPATFSINAASQCPDEAAKILNRMLQQDFMQNMTQVWPGYWGTPLKNPDIEMDKMSGLSKTYSELLLHMTEAVNAGNFGYFTATYFPAATSEYFTDIDSVWEGVSSSAEFLETVQKTFLDDMEKNLVPPIPKPSEK
;
A
#
# COMPACT_ATOMS: atom_id res chain seq x y z
N MET A 1 -3.04 3.43 17.85
CA MET A 1 -2.41 2.11 17.59
C MET A 1 -0.91 2.39 17.46
N ALA A 2 -0.07 1.82 18.33
CA ALA A 2 1.36 2.15 18.34
C ALA A 2 2.05 1.53 17.11
N PHE A 3 2.94 2.27 16.46
CA PHE A 3 3.86 1.73 15.46
C PHE A 3 4.65 0.57 16.11
N PRO A 4 4.78 -0.61 15.47
CA PRO A 4 5.53 -1.70 16.07
C PRO A 4 6.99 -1.27 16.31
N PRO A 5 7.55 -1.48 17.51
CA PRO A 5 8.94 -1.15 17.82
C PRO A 5 9.89 -1.92 16.89
N THR A 6 10.80 -1.21 16.23
CA THR A 6 11.77 -1.78 15.26
C THR A 6 12.78 -2.74 15.91
N ASP A 7 12.89 -2.66 17.22
CA ASP A 7 13.72 -3.47 18.11
C ASP A 7 13.07 -4.83 18.44
N VAL A 8 11.79 -5.01 18.13
CA VAL A 8 11.09 -6.31 18.20
C VAL A 8 10.38 -6.59 16.87
N VAL A 9 11.15 -6.69 15.80
CA VAL A 9 10.67 -7.36 14.58
C VAL A 9 10.64 -8.85 14.87
N SER A 10 9.50 -9.35 15.35
CA SER A 10 9.30 -10.76 15.76
C SER A 10 9.49 -11.77 14.61
N SER A 11 9.69 -11.30 13.37
CA SER A 11 10.12 -12.10 12.23
C SER A 11 10.76 -11.20 11.17
N PRO A 12 11.96 -11.54 10.62
CA PRO A 12 12.62 -10.78 9.56
C PRO A 12 11.81 -10.68 8.24
N SER A 13 10.63 -11.28 8.19
CA SER A 13 9.71 -11.30 7.06
C SER A 13 8.43 -10.47 7.29
N THR A 14 8.40 -9.55 8.25
CA THR A 14 7.28 -8.60 8.38
C THR A 14 7.50 -7.40 7.46
N TYR A 15 6.61 -7.20 6.47
CA TYR A 15 6.71 -6.09 5.52
C TYR A 15 5.60 -5.05 5.74
N PRO A 16 5.88 -3.73 5.71
CA PRO A 16 4.82 -2.73 5.68
C PRO A 16 4.13 -2.75 4.30
N ILE A 17 2.82 -2.98 4.28
CA ILE A 17 2.03 -2.88 3.05
C ILE A 17 1.49 -1.46 2.94
N GLY A 18 1.78 -0.83 1.82
CA GLY A 18 1.13 0.39 1.36
C GLY A 18 0.61 0.22 -0.06
N THR A 19 -0.42 0.98 -0.40
CA THR A 19 -0.97 1.05 -1.76
C THR A 19 -0.64 2.43 -2.32
N PRO A 20 0.41 2.58 -3.15
CA PRO A 20 0.81 3.89 -3.68
C PRO A 20 -0.12 4.38 -4.79
N ALA A 21 -0.92 3.49 -5.40
CA ALA A 21 -1.82 3.81 -6.49
C ALA A 21 -3.02 2.87 -6.49
N THR A 22 -4.19 3.39 -6.90
CA THR A 22 -5.39 2.60 -7.12
C THR A 22 -5.86 2.76 -8.57
N PHE A 23 -6.44 1.70 -9.12
CA PHE A 23 -7.17 1.77 -10.39
C PHE A 23 -8.65 1.87 -10.11
N SER A 24 -9.27 2.94 -10.60
CA SER A 24 -10.69 3.23 -10.40
C SER A 24 -11.36 3.54 -11.73
N ILE A 25 -12.62 3.13 -11.88
CA ILE A 25 -13.45 3.47 -13.03
C ILE A 25 -14.33 4.65 -12.62
N ASN A 26 -14.29 5.73 -13.42
CA ASN A 26 -15.16 6.88 -13.20
C ASN A 26 -16.63 6.44 -13.34
N ALA A 27 -17.45 6.74 -12.34
CA ALA A 27 -18.88 6.43 -12.33
C ALA A 27 -19.65 7.09 -13.50
N ALA A 28 -19.15 8.20 -14.04
CA ALA A 28 -19.72 8.89 -15.20
C ALA A 28 -19.13 8.42 -16.54
N SER A 29 -18.27 7.39 -16.57
CA SER A 29 -17.70 6.86 -17.80
C SER A 29 -18.80 6.39 -18.76
N GLN A 30 -18.65 6.70 -20.04
CA GLN A 30 -19.52 6.18 -21.10
C GLN A 30 -19.18 4.74 -21.48
N CYS A 31 -18.02 4.22 -21.05
CA CYS A 31 -17.52 2.89 -21.38
C CYS A 31 -16.97 2.15 -20.13
N PRO A 32 -17.75 1.99 -19.05
CA PRO A 32 -17.25 1.41 -17.80
C PRO A 32 -16.81 -0.05 -17.96
N ASP A 33 -17.55 -0.85 -18.73
CA ASP A 33 -17.21 -2.26 -18.95
C ASP A 33 -15.93 -2.43 -19.78
N GLU A 34 -15.69 -1.57 -20.76
CA GLU A 34 -14.45 -1.60 -21.55
C GLU A 34 -13.25 -1.16 -20.72
N ALA A 35 -13.41 -0.16 -19.85
CA ALA A 35 -12.38 0.22 -18.88
C ALA A 35 -12.07 -0.96 -17.92
N ALA A 36 -13.10 -1.66 -17.43
CA ALA A 36 -12.93 -2.84 -16.59
C ALA A 36 -12.13 -3.96 -17.28
N LYS A 37 -12.36 -4.20 -18.59
CA LYS A 37 -11.57 -5.18 -19.35
C LYS A 37 -10.08 -4.81 -19.40
N ILE A 38 -9.75 -3.53 -19.55
CA ILE A 38 -8.35 -3.06 -19.52
C ILE A 38 -7.73 -3.29 -18.14
N LEU A 39 -8.43 -2.89 -17.07
CA LEU A 39 -7.94 -3.11 -15.70
C LEU A 39 -7.75 -4.60 -15.41
N ASN A 40 -8.70 -5.44 -15.80
CA ASN A 40 -8.59 -6.90 -15.66
C ASN A 40 -7.36 -7.43 -16.39
N ARG A 41 -7.07 -6.95 -17.61
CA ARG A 41 -5.88 -7.33 -18.40
C ARG A 41 -4.58 -6.96 -17.70
N MET A 42 -4.54 -5.80 -17.05
CA MET A 42 -3.37 -5.31 -16.30
C MET A 42 -3.12 -6.14 -15.03
N LEU A 43 -4.18 -6.72 -14.46
CA LEU A 43 -4.13 -7.57 -13.27
C LEU A 43 -3.95 -9.07 -13.58
N GLN A 44 -3.31 -9.42 -14.71
CA GLN A 44 -3.02 -10.80 -15.09
C GLN A 44 -1.53 -11.14 -14.92
N GLN A 45 -1.26 -12.45 -14.75
CA GLN A 45 0.10 -13.00 -14.60
C GLN A 45 1.04 -12.58 -15.73
N ASP A 46 0.59 -12.71 -16.98
CA ASP A 46 1.40 -12.42 -18.15
C ASP A 46 1.69 -10.92 -18.32
N PHE A 47 0.77 -10.04 -17.89
CA PHE A 47 1.03 -8.61 -17.85
C PHE A 47 2.13 -8.28 -16.86
N MET A 48 2.00 -8.79 -15.62
CA MET A 48 2.99 -8.57 -14.57
C MET A 48 4.36 -9.10 -14.99
N GLN A 49 4.42 -10.32 -15.54
CA GLN A 49 5.63 -10.96 -16.07
C GLN A 49 6.32 -10.07 -17.12
N ASN A 50 5.57 -9.66 -18.15
CA ASN A 50 6.13 -8.88 -19.26
C ASN A 50 6.55 -7.48 -18.83
N MET A 51 5.76 -6.80 -18.00
CA MET A 51 6.09 -5.47 -17.50
C MET A 51 7.31 -5.51 -16.57
N THR A 52 7.44 -6.53 -15.73
CA THR A 52 8.59 -6.67 -14.82
C THR A 52 9.91 -6.91 -15.56
N GLN A 53 9.90 -7.58 -16.71
CA GLN A 53 11.09 -7.79 -17.52
C GLN A 53 11.69 -6.48 -18.06
N VAL A 54 10.85 -5.50 -18.40
CA VAL A 54 11.28 -4.23 -19.03
C VAL A 54 11.28 -3.05 -18.07
N TRP A 55 10.40 -3.06 -17.06
CA TRP A 55 10.22 -1.97 -16.11
C TRP A 55 10.00 -2.52 -14.69
N PRO A 56 11.05 -3.12 -14.09
CA PRO A 56 10.95 -3.78 -12.80
C PRO A 56 10.58 -2.79 -11.68
N GLY A 57 9.70 -3.20 -10.78
CA GLY A 57 9.30 -2.43 -9.60
C GLY A 57 8.27 -1.32 -9.83
N TYR A 58 8.05 -0.88 -11.07
CA TYR A 58 7.06 0.18 -11.33
C TYR A 58 5.64 -0.38 -11.44
N TRP A 59 5.47 -1.50 -12.15
CA TRP A 59 4.19 -2.20 -12.33
C TRP A 59 4.09 -3.45 -11.45
N GLY A 60 4.33 -3.27 -10.15
CA GLY A 60 4.25 -4.31 -9.13
C GLY A 60 2.82 -4.76 -8.83
N THR A 61 2.22 -5.44 -9.80
CA THR A 61 0.83 -5.85 -9.75
C THR A 61 0.62 -6.88 -8.64
N PRO A 62 -0.27 -6.63 -7.66
CA PRO A 62 -0.47 -7.51 -6.52
C PRO A 62 -1.27 -8.74 -6.96
N LEU A 63 -0.57 -9.81 -7.34
CA LEU A 63 -1.17 -11.11 -7.57
C LEU A 63 -1.08 -11.94 -6.30
N LYS A 64 -2.14 -12.68 -5.97
CA LYS A 64 -2.19 -13.49 -4.74
C LYS A 64 -1.11 -14.58 -4.71
N ASN A 65 -0.85 -15.19 -5.87
CA ASN A 65 0.13 -16.26 -6.07
C ASN A 65 0.81 -16.04 -7.43
N PRO A 66 1.77 -15.12 -7.55
CA PRO A 66 2.45 -14.85 -8.81
C PRO A 66 3.34 -16.04 -9.20
N ASP A 67 3.27 -16.46 -10.46
CA ASP A 67 4.11 -17.52 -11.04
C ASP A 67 5.13 -16.91 -12.02
N ILE A 68 6.25 -16.43 -11.47
CA ILE A 68 7.24 -15.67 -12.23
C ILE A 68 8.23 -16.62 -12.89
N GLU A 69 8.36 -16.54 -14.22
CA GLU A 69 9.40 -17.29 -14.96
C GLU A 69 10.76 -16.61 -14.72
N MET A 70 11.44 -17.03 -13.65
CA MET A 70 12.67 -16.41 -13.14
C MET A 70 13.87 -16.50 -14.11
N ASP A 71 13.86 -17.48 -15.00
CA ASP A 71 14.87 -17.65 -16.06
C ASP A 71 14.78 -16.54 -17.13
N LYS A 72 13.61 -15.92 -17.29
CA LYS A 72 13.40 -14.75 -18.15
C LYS A 72 13.76 -13.42 -17.48
N MET A 73 14.10 -13.44 -16.19
CA MET A 73 14.45 -12.25 -15.42
C MET A 73 15.96 -12.09 -15.29
N SER A 74 16.44 -10.85 -15.45
CA SER A 74 17.85 -10.52 -15.26
C SER A 74 18.03 -9.20 -14.52
N GLY A 75 19.21 -8.99 -13.94
CA GLY A 75 19.55 -7.76 -13.21
C GLY A 75 18.48 -7.38 -12.18
N LEU A 76 18.02 -6.13 -12.24
CA LEU A 76 17.02 -5.59 -11.32
C LEU A 76 15.68 -6.33 -11.38
N SER A 77 15.25 -6.81 -12.54
CA SER A 77 14.01 -7.58 -12.68
C SER A 77 14.07 -8.89 -11.91
N LYS A 78 15.23 -9.54 -11.86
CA LYS A 78 15.43 -10.76 -11.08
C LYS A 78 15.34 -10.46 -9.58
N THR A 79 16.11 -9.49 -9.09
CA THR A 79 16.08 -9.09 -7.67
C THR A 79 14.70 -8.64 -7.22
N TYR A 80 14.00 -7.87 -8.05
CA TYR A 80 12.63 -7.43 -7.77
C TYR A 80 11.67 -8.63 -7.68
N SER A 81 11.76 -9.58 -8.62
CA SER A 81 10.89 -10.77 -8.64
C SER A 81 11.10 -11.67 -7.42
N GLU A 82 12.37 -11.86 -7.00
CA GLU A 82 12.70 -12.59 -5.76
C GLU A 82 12.08 -11.93 -4.52
N LEU A 83 12.19 -10.60 -4.41
CA LEU A 83 11.59 -9.85 -3.32
C LEU A 83 10.06 -9.92 -3.34
N LEU A 84 9.44 -9.83 -4.52
CA LEU A 84 7.99 -9.91 -4.69
C LEU A 84 7.45 -11.26 -4.21
N LEU A 85 8.13 -12.36 -4.52
CA LEU A 85 7.75 -13.70 -4.07
C LEU A 85 7.83 -13.82 -2.54
N HIS A 86 8.95 -13.42 -1.93
CA HIS A 86 9.10 -13.45 -0.47
C HIS A 86 8.07 -12.57 0.25
N MET A 87 7.81 -11.36 -0.28
CA MET A 87 6.80 -10.47 0.27
C MET A 87 5.41 -11.10 0.14
N THR A 88 5.08 -11.72 -1.00
CA THR A 88 3.78 -12.36 -1.20
C THR A 88 3.56 -13.51 -0.20
N GLU A 89 4.57 -14.35 0.02
CA GLU A 89 4.51 -15.41 1.03
C GLU A 89 4.28 -14.86 2.44
N ALA A 90 5.04 -13.82 2.83
CA ALA A 90 4.89 -13.16 4.11
C ALA A 90 3.50 -12.56 4.30
N VAL A 91 2.99 -11.84 3.30
CA VAL A 91 1.66 -11.23 3.32
C VAL A 91 0.57 -12.29 3.43
N ASN A 92 0.68 -13.38 2.65
CA ASN A 92 -0.25 -14.51 2.73
C ASN A 92 -0.23 -15.21 4.10
N ALA A 93 0.92 -15.23 4.78
CA ALA A 93 1.07 -15.72 6.15
C ALA A 93 0.61 -14.71 7.24
N GLY A 94 0.14 -13.52 6.83
CA GLY A 94 -0.26 -12.46 7.75
C GLY A 94 0.90 -11.69 8.38
N ASN A 95 2.14 -11.88 7.90
CA ASN A 95 3.33 -11.19 8.37
C ASN A 95 3.47 -9.82 7.69
N PHE A 96 2.58 -8.89 8.02
CA PHE A 96 2.64 -7.54 7.48
C PHE A 96 2.22 -6.48 8.50
N GLY A 97 2.76 -5.27 8.30
CA GLY A 97 2.31 -4.05 8.95
C GLY A 97 1.60 -3.13 7.95
N TYR A 98 1.21 -1.95 8.41
CA TYR A 98 0.57 -0.94 7.58
C TYR A 98 1.50 0.23 7.30
N PHE A 99 1.51 0.68 6.06
CA PHE A 99 1.97 2.02 5.74
C PHE A 99 0.84 3.01 6.03
N THR A 100 1.00 3.81 7.08
CA THR A 100 -0.08 4.64 7.65
C THR A 100 -0.73 5.57 6.62
N ALA A 101 0.05 6.19 5.74
CA ALA A 101 -0.49 7.11 4.72
C ALA A 101 -1.42 6.43 3.69
N THR A 102 -1.36 5.10 3.53
CA THR A 102 -2.31 4.37 2.66
C THR A 102 -3.71 4.30 3.26
N TYR A 103 -3.83 4.24 4.58
CA TYR A 103 -5.08 3.96 5.27
C TYR A 103 -5.68 5.20 5.94
N PHE A 104 -5.07 6.37 5.71
CA PHE A 104 -5.63 7.64 6.16
C PHE A 104 -6.71 8.13 5.19
N PRO A 105 -7.90 8.50 5.70
CA PRO A 105 -8.89 9.24 4.92
C PRO A 105 -8.37 10.62 4.51
N ALA A 106 -8.99 11.22 3.48
CA ALA A 106 -8.44 12.39 2.79
C ALA A 106 -8.13 13.59 3.71
N ALA A 107 -9.03 13.92 4.65
CA ALA A 107 -8.80 15.05 5.55
C ALA A 107 -7.68 14.76 6.56
N THR A 108 -7.62 13.53 7.07
CA THR A 108 -6.51 13.08 7.92
C THR A 108 -5.18 13.16 7.17
N SER A 109 -5.12 12.69 5.92
CA SER A 109 -3.93 12.76 5.07
C SER A 109 -3.48 14.19 4.80
N GLU A 110 -4.43 15.09 4.51
CA GLU A 110 -4.14 16.51 4.28
C GLU A 110 -3.52 17.16 5.51
N TYR A 111 -4.04 16.86 6.71
CA TYR A 111 -3.50 17.45 7.94
C TYR A 111 -2.03 17.04 8.18
N PHE A 112 -1.65 15.82 7.78
CA PHE A 112 -0.25 15.38 7.86
C PHE A 112 0.70 16.12 6.93
N THR A 113 0.20 16.82 5.90
CA THR A 113 1.04 17.63 5.01
C THR A 113 1.55 18.91 5.68
N ASP A 114 0.86 19.40 6.72
CA ASP A 114 1.24 20.59 7.50
C ASP A 114 2.20 20.27 8.65
N ILE A 115 3.08 19.27 8.48
CA ILE A 115 4.07 18.94 9.53
C ILE A 115 5.08 20.08 9.76
N ASP A 116 5.24 20.97 8.77
CA ASP A 116 6.06 22.16 8.85
C ASP A 116 5.62 23.09 10.00
N SER A 117 4.32 23.13 10.34
CA SER A 117 3.81 23.90 11.49
C SER A 117 4.48 23.49 12.81
N VAL A 118 4.82 22.20 12.95
CA VAL A 118 5.51 21.68 14.12
C VAL A 118 6.99 22.02 14.07
N TRP A 119 7.63 21.88 12.92
CA TRP A 119 9.06 22.16 12.74
C TRP A 119 9.39 23.64 12.90
N GLU A 120 8.50 24.52 12.44
CA GLU A 120 8.62 25.98 12.58
C GLU A 120 8.16 26.49 13.96
N GLY A 121 7.62 25.62 14.80
CA GLY A 121 7.17 25.97 16.16
C GLY A 121 5.87 26.76 16.20
N VAL A 122 5.06 26.73 15.13
CA VAL A 122 3.71 27.30 15.08
C VAL A 122 2.73 26.49 15.95
N SER A 123 2.89 25.16 16.00
CA SER A 123 2.17 24.26 16.90
C SER A 123 3.11 23.28 17.60
N SER A 124 2.77 22.84 18.80
CA SER A 124 3.46 21.70 19.41
C SER A 124 3.11 20.38 18.72
N SER A 125 3.98 19.37 18.87
CA SER A 125 3.69 18.01 18.38
C SER A 125 2.44 17.41 19.03
N ALA A 126 2.14 17.77 20.29
CA ALA A 126 0.95 17.32 20.99
C ALA A 126 -0.33 17.91 20.38
N GLU A 127 -0.38 19.23 20.17
CA GLU A 127 -1.53 19.91 19.57
C GLU A 127 -1.78 19.45 18.12
N PHE A 128 -0.70 19.24 17.37
CA PHE A 128 -0.77 18.69 16.02
C PHE A 128 -1.42 17.29 16.01
N LEU A 129 -0.92 16.38 16.86
CA LEU A 129 -1.44 15.01 16.94
C LEU A 129 -2.86 14.94 17.52
N GLU A 130 -3.22 15.83 18.45
CA GLU A 130 -4.61 15.94 18.93
C GLU A 130 -5.56 16.35 17.81
N THR A 131 -5.13 17.29 16.96
CA THR A 131 -5.95 17.71 15.82
C THR A 131 -6.06 16.62 14.77
N VAL A 132 -4.96 15.94 14.44
CA VAL A 132 -4.99 14.75 13.57
C VAL A 132 -5.94 13.68 14.12
N GLN A 133 -5.87 13.39 15.42
CA GLN A 133 -6.74 12.39 16.05
C GLN A 133 -8.21 12.77 15.96
N LYS A 134 -8.54 14.05 16.18
CA LYS A 134 -9.91 14.55 16.03
C LYS A 134 -10.39 14.40 14.59
N THR A 135 -9.59 14.84 13.62
CA THR A 135 -9.90 14.71 12.18
C THR A 135 -10.13 13.25 11.78
N PHE A 136 -9.29 12.34 12.28
CA PHE A 136 -9.45 10.90 12.02
C PHE A 136 -10.74 10.33 12.61
N LEU A 137 -11.11 10.71 13.83
CA LEU A 137 -12.38 10.28 14.44
C LEU A 137 -13.58 10.77 13.64
N ASP A 138 -13.56 12.03 13.19
CA ASP A 138 -14.62 12.59 12.35
C ASP A 138 -14.73 11.83 11.00
N ASP A 139 -13.60 11.47 10.38
CA ASP A 139 -13.58 10.67 9.15
C ASP A 139 -14.07 9.22 9.39
N MET A 140 -13.75 8.66 10.56
CA MET A 140 -14.22 7.33 10.97
C MET A 140 -15.74 7.29 11.16
N GLU A 141 -16.32 8.29 11.82
CA GLU A 141 -17.78 8.42 11.99
C GLU A 141 -18.52 8.53 10.65
N LYS A 142 -17.88 9.15 9.65
CA LYS A 142 -18.40 9.28 8.28
C LYS A 142 -18.18 8.04 7.41
N ASN A 143 -17.57 6.97 7.95
CA ASN A 143 -17.19 5.76 7.22
C ASN A 143 -16.24 6.05 6.03
N LEU A 144 -15.34 7.02 6.17
CA LEU A 144 -14.36 7.37 5.13
C LEU A 144 -13.03 6.62 5.26
N VAL A 145 -12.82 5.91 6.38
CA VAL A 145 -11.63 5.08 6.58
C VAL A 145 -11.67 3.87 5.65
N PRO A 146 -10.62 3.62 4.84
CA PRO A 146 -10.57 2.47 3.95
C PRO A 146 -10.65 1.15 4.73
N PRO A 147 -11.16 0.06 4.13
CA PRO A 147 -11.08 -1.27 4.73
C PRO A 147 -9.64 -1.64 5.10
N ILE A 148 -9.45 -2.13 6.33
CA ILE A 148 -8.13 -2.49 6.86
C ILE A 148 -8.00 -4.02 6.89
N PRO A 149 -7.07 -4.63 6.12
CA PRO A 149 -6.83 -6.07 6.18
C PRO A 149 -6.20 -6.46 7.54
N LYS A 150 -6.61 -7.57 8.14
CA LYS A 150 -6.07 -8.00 9.45
C LYS A 150 -4.79 -8.85 9.27
N PRO A 151 -3.67 -8.53 9.93
CA PRO A 151 -2.49 -9.40 9.98
C PRO A 151 -2.81 -10.65 10.82
N SER A 152 -1.94 -11.65 10.76
CA SER A 152 -2.07 -12.79 11.69
C SER A 152 -1.80 -12.32 13.11
N GLU A 153 -2.70 -12.64 14.04
CA GLU A 153 -2.44 -12.49 15.47
C GLU A 153 -1.31 -13.46 15.81
N LYS A 154 -0.11 -12.94 16.08
CA LYS A 154 0.99 -13.72 16.66
C LYS A 154 0.91 -13.69 18.17
#